data_AF-A0A0D1LVS0-F1
#
_entry.id   AF-A0A0D1LVS0-F1
#
_cell.length_a   1.000
_cell.length_b   1.000
_cell.length_c   1.000
_cell.angle_alpha   90.00
_cell.angle_beta   90.00
_cell.angle_gamma   90.00
#
_symmetry.space_group_name_H-M   'P 1'
#
loop_
_entity.id
_entity.type
_entity.pdbx_description
1 polymer ?
#
loop_
_entity_poly.entity_id
_entity_poly.type
_entity_poly.pdbx_seq_one_letter_code
_entity_poly.pdbx_strand_id
1 'polypeptide(L)'
;MSKEIKIALLMAASLFMDVMDGTIVTTALPKMAQTFNVSAATASLLVSTYMIAVAVFIPLSGWLAQRYGKKNIWLWAVVLFTLSSFGSAVAPNFTVLLIMRIVQGIAGAMMTPTARLMVLEKTPADQLLKMISYLVWPSLMAPAVAPVIGGMFVTYFTWHWIFLINLPIGLLAFLIGVRLLPRDDQQQPRPFDVRGFVELALASMALLTGAEMLARTGVVVWYGLIMVVIGIVLGVNVYQHLRRAEHPLFSVATMKVPTFRVSQTGGTLFQVTIASLPYV
;
A
#
# COMPACT_ATOMS: atom_id res chain seq x y z
N MET A 1 -18.34 -14.41 18.72
CA MET A 1 -17.47 -13.33 18.18
C MET A 1 -18.35 -12.16 17.77
N SER A 2 -18.11 -10.96 18.31
CA SER A 2 -18.92 -9.77 17.99
C SER A 2 -18.77 -9.35 16.52
N LYS A 3 -19.69 -8.52 16.01
CA LYS A 3 -19.67 -8.08 14.62
C LYS A 3 -18.44 -7.23 14.31
N GLU A 4 -18.01 -6.43 15.29
CA GLU A 4 -16.84 -5.55 15.23
C GLU A 4 -15.55 -6.37 15.10
N ILE A 5 -15.41 -7.44 15.87
CA ILE A 5 -14.25 -8.35 15.77
C ILE A 5 -14.21 -9.04 14.40
N LYS A 6 -15.37 -9.46 13.86
CA LYS A 6 -15.44 -10.03 12.50
C LYS A 6 -14.97 -9.02 11.45
N ILE A 7 -15.38 -7.75 11.57
CA ILE A 7 -14.95 -6.68 10.67
C ILE A 7 -13.45 -6.46 10.82
N ALA A 8 -12.94 -6.34 12.06
CA ALA A 8 -11.52 -6.14 12.31
C ALA A 8 -10.65 -7.27 11.72
N LEU A 9 -11.06 -8.52 11.87
CA LEU A 9 -10.36 -9.67 11.28
C LEU A 9 -10.44 -9.70 9.75
N LEU A 10 -11.59 -9.32 9.16
CA LEU A 10 -11.71 -9.19 7.71
C LEU A 10 -10.76 -8.10 7.17
N MET A 11 -10.71 -6.95 7.86
CA MET A 11 -9.82 -5.85 7.53
C MET A 11 -8.35 -6.28 7.72
N ALA A 12 -8.03 -7.00 8.80
CA ALA A 12 -6.71 -7.56 9.03
C ALA A 12 -6.28 -8.54 7.93
N ALA A 13 -7.19 -9.38 7.43
CA ALA A 13 -6.90 -10.28 6.31
C ALA A 13 -6.53 -9.51 5.04
N SER A 14 -7.23 -8.41 4.74
CA SER A 14 -6.89 -7.56 3.58
C SER A 14 -5.53 -6.86 3.72
N LEU A 15 -5.19 -6.43 4.94
CA LEU A 15 -3.88 -5.82 5.22
C LEU A 15 -2.75 -6.84 5.18
N PHE A 16 -2.98 -8.02 5.76
CA PHE A 16 -2.05 -9.15 5.68
C PHE A 16 -1.75 -9.49 4.23
N MET A 17 -2.79 -9.60 3.40
CA MET A 17 -2.69 -9.87 1.98
C MET A 17 -1.85 -8.82 1.23
N ASP A 18 -2.11 -7.53 1.46
CA ASP A 18 -1.35 -6.41 0.87
C ASP A 18 0.15 -6.45 1.27
N VAL A 19 0.43 -6.57 2.57
CA VAL A 19 1.82 -6.60 3.09
C VAL A 19 2.56 -7.87 2.65
N MET A 20 1.87 -9.01 2.62
CA MET A 20 2.43 -10.28 2.16
C MET A 20 2.79 -10.19 0.68
N ASP A 21 1.90 -9.68 -0.16
CA ASP A 21 2.10 -9.54 -1.61
C ASP A 21 3.29 -8.62 -1.96
N GLY A 22 3.45 -7.51 -1.24
CA GLY A 22 4.60 -6.63 -1.38
C GLY A 22 5.95 -7.32 -1.08
N THR A 23 5.93 -8.31 -0.18
CA THR A 23 7.15 -8.98 0.31
C THR A 23 7.45 -10.27 -0.44
N ILE A 24 6.43 -11.10 -0.73
CA ILE A 24 6.58 -12.44 -1.32
C ILE A 24 7.25 -12.37 -2.70
N VAL A 25 6.97 -11.31 -3.47
CA VAL A 25 7.53 -11.05 -4.80
C VAL A 25 9.05 -10.97 -4.76
N THR A 26 9.64 -10.42 -3.69
CA THR A 26 11.10 -10.25 -3.57
C THR A 26 11.85 -11.58 -3.64
N THR A 27 11.29 -12.65 -3.06
CA THR A 27 11.89 -13.99 -3.09
C THR A 27 11.82 -14.67 -4.46
N ALA A 28 10.87 -14.27 -5.30
CA ALA A 28 10.67 -14.82 -6.64
C ALA A 28 11.38 -14.02 -7.74
N LEU A 29 11.93 -12.83 -7.41
CA LEU A 29 12.56 -11.93 -8.38
C LEU A 29 13.59 -12.62 -9.29
N PRO A 30 14.54 -13.42 -8.79
CA PRO A 30 15.52 -14.08 -9.65
C PRO A 30 14.87 -15.03 -10.67
N LYS A 31 13.82 -15.75 -10.27
CA LYS A 31 13.12 -16.69 -11.15
C LYS A 31 12.27 -15.97 -12.19
N MET A 32 11.64 -14.86 -11.82
CA MET A 32 10.91 -13.99 -12.77
C MET A 32 11.88 -13.36 -13.78
N ALA A 33 13.04 -12.88 -13.33
CA ALA A 33 14.08 -12.33 -14.21
C ALA A 33 14.53 -13.34 -15.28
N GLN A 34 14.78 -14.59 -14.87
CA GLN A 34 15.09 -15.69 -15.79
C GLN A 34 13.95 -16.00 -16.76
N THR A 35 12.71 -16.07 -16.25
CA THR A 35 11.52 -16.41 -17.08
C THR A 35 11.30 -15.39 -18.19
N PHE A 36 11.46 -14.11 -17.90
CA PHE A 36 11.25 -13.03 -18.87
C PHE A 36 12.53 -12.61 -19.61
N ASN A 37 13.67 -13.28 -19.34
CA ASN A 37 14.98 -12.95 -19.89
C ASN A 37 15.35 -11.46 -19.71
N VAL A 38 15.13 -10.94 -18.50
CA VAL A 38 15.47 -9.55 -18.12
C VAL A 38 16.52 -9.53 -17.01
N SER A 39 17.22 -8.41 -16.87
CA SER A 39 18.19 -8.25 -15.77
C SER A 39 17.49 -8.25 -14.40
N ALA A 40 18.20 -8.64 -13.34
CA ALA A 40 17.68 -8.53 -11.97
C ALA A 40 17.30 -7.07 -11.60
N ALA A 41 18.05 -6.10 -12.13
CA ALA A 41 17.76 -4.67 -11.96
C ALA A 41 16.49 -4.21 -12.70
N THR A 42 16.12 -4.90 -13.79
CA THR A 42 14.83 -4.68 -14.46
C THR A 42 13.73 -5.35 -13.65
N ALA A 43 13.93 -6.58 -13.17
CA ALA A 43 12.94 -7.30 -12.39
C ALA A 43 12.58 -6.60 -11.06
N SER A 44 13.54 -5.93 -10.40
CA SER A 44 13.28 -5.17 -9.17
C SER A 44 12.25 -4.06 -9.35
N LEU A 45 12.02 -3.58 -10.58
CA LEU A 45 10.96 -2.61 -10.88
C LEU A 45 9.57 -3.13 -10.50
N LEU A 46 9.34 -4.45 -10.45
CA LEU A 46 8.06 -5.04 -10.01
C LEU A 46 7.73 -4.70 -8.54
N VAL A 47 8.75 -4.52 -7.71
CA VAL A 47 8.60 -4.13 -6.30
C VAL A 47 8.54 -2.62 -6.18
N SER A 48 9.46 -1.91 -6.85
CA SER A 48 9.55 -0.46 -6.74
C SER A 48 8.32 0.26 -7.29
N THR A 49 7.83 -0.14 -8.47
CA THR A 49 6.64 0.47 -9.07
C THR A 49 5.38 0.21 -8.25
N TYR A 50 5.28 -0.97 -7.60
CA TYR A 50 4.23 -1.27 -6.64
C TYR A 50 4.26 -0.30 -5.46
N MET A 51 5.42 -0.11 -4.82
CA MET A 51 5.57 0.79 -3.68
C MET A 51 5.33 2.25 -4.05
N ILE A 52 5.79 2.68 -5.23
CA ILE A 52 5.51 4.02 -5.77
C ILE A 52 4.00 4.21 -5.97
N ALA A 53 3.34 3.25 -6.61
CA ALA A 53 1.88 3.29 -6.79
C ALA A 53 1.15 3.37 -5.44
N VAL A 54 1.55 2.55 -4.46
CA VAL A 54 0.99 2.61 -3.11
C VAL A 54 1.18 4.00 -2.50
N ALA A 55 2.39 4.54 -2.50
CA ALA A 55 2.71 5.83 -1.90
C ALA A 55 1.94 7.00 -2.54
N VAL A 56 1.82 6.99 -3.87
CA VAL A 56 1.12 8.04 -4.63
C VAL A 56 -0.39 7.99 -4.41
N PHE A 57 -0.99 6.81 -4.30
CA PHE A 57 -2.45 6.63 -4.26
C PHE A 57 -3.05 6.53 -2.86
N ILE A 58 -2.24 6.27 -1.81
CA ILE A 58 -2.72 6.30 -0.40
C ILE A 58 -3.49 7.58 -0.08
N PRO A 59 -3.01 8.79 -0.42
CA PRO A 59 -3.70 10.03 -0.09
C PRO A 59 -5.07 10.16 -0.79
N LEU A 60 -5.20 9.65 -2.01
CA LEU A 60 -6.44 9.65 -2.79
C LEU A 60 -7.53 8.77 -2.15
N SER A 61 -7.14 7.65 -1.54
CA SER A 61 -8.06 6.70 -0.92
C SER A 61 -8.99 7.32 0.13
N GLY A 62 -8.49 8.27 0.93
CA GLY A 62 -9.24 8.91 2.00
C GLY A 62 -10.36 9.79 1.44
N TRP A 63 -10.07 10.54 0.37
CA TRP A 63 -11.07 11.33 -0.34
C TRP A 63 -12.09 10.44 -1.05
N LEU A 64 -11.64 9.39 -1.75
CA LEU A 64 -12.54 8.44 -2.40
C LEU A 64 -13.49 7.79 -1.40
N ALA A 65 -12.98 7.38 -0.23
CA ALA A 65 -13.78 6.76 0.83
C ALA A 65 -14.76 7.73 1.49
N GLN A 66 -14.46 9.04 1.49
CA GLN A 66 -15.35 10.11 1.93
C GLN A 66 -16.36 10.57 0.87
N ARG A 67 -16.16 10.22 -0.40
CA ARG A 67 -17.09 10.57 -1.49
C ARG A 67 -17.99 9.42 -1.93
N TYR A 68 -17.42 8.23 -2.08
CA TYR A 68 -18.09 7.05 -2.66
C TYR A 68 -18.46 6.00 -1.61
N GLY A 69 -18.14 6.27 -0.34
CA GLY A 69 -18.34 5.33 0.75
C GLY A 69 -17.12 4.44 1.01
N LYS A 70 -16.91 4.12 2.29
CA LYS A 70 -15.79 3.28 2.73
C LYS A 70 -15.97 1.84 2.25
N LYS A 71 -17.18 1.28 2.36
CA LYS A 71 -17.48 -0.10 1.96
C LYS A 71 -17.27 -0.29 0.48
N ASN A 72 -17.82 0.61 -0.33
CA ASN A 72 -17.71 0.49 -1.78
C ASN A 72 -16.24 0.57 -2.23
N ILE A 73 -15.48 1.56 -1.75
CA ILE A 73 -14.07 1.70 -2.13
C ILE A 73 -13.24 0.50 -1.69
N TRP A 74 -13.45 -0.03 -0.48
CA TRP A 74 -12.74 -1.24 -0.04
C TRP A 74 -13.08 -2.45 -0.92
N LEU A 75 -14.36 -2.66 -1.26
CA LEU A 75 -14.79 -3.76 -2.13
C LEU A 75 -14.19 -3.64 -3.54
N TRP A 76 -14.23 -2.43 -4.13
CA TRP A 76 -13.60 -2.15 -5.42
C TRP A 76 -12.11 -2.43 -5.39
N ALA A 77 -11.44 -2.02 -4.31
CA ALA A 77 -10.02 -2.24 -4.14
C ALA A 77 -9.69 -3.75 -4.03
N VAL A 78 -10.46 -4.53 -3.26
CA VAL A 78 -10.28 -5.99 -3.19
C VAL A 78 -10.47 -6.65 -4.56
N VAL A 79 -11.49 -6.26 -5.32
CA VAL A 79 -11.73 -6.79 -6.67
C VAL A 79 -10.58 -6.43 -7.60
N LEU A 80 -10.16 -5.16 -7.61
CA LEU A 80 -9.06 -4.68 -8.45
C LEU A 80 -7.74 -5.37 -8.11
N PHE A 81 -7.45 -5.56 -6.82
CA PHE A 81 -6.28 -6.30 -6.35
C PHE A 81 -6.32 -7.75 -6.82
N THR A 82 -7.47 -8.41 -6.68
CA THR A 82 -7.66 -9.81 -7.07
C THR A 82 -7.49 -10.00 -8.58
N LEU A 83 -8.09 -9.13 -9.40
CA LEU A 83 -8.00 -9.19 -10.85
C LEU A 83 -6.59 -8.87 -11.37
N SER A 84 -5.92 -7.87 -10.78
CA SER A 84 -4.53 -7.55 -11.13
C SER A 84 -3.56 -8.64 -10.68
N SER A 85 -3.82 -9.32 -9.55
CA SER A 85 -3.05 -10.50 -9.16
C SER A 85 -3.22 -11.65 -10.14
N PHE A 86 -4.47 -11.92 -10.59
CA PHE A 86 -4.70 -12.89 -11.66
C PHE A 86 -3.97 -12.50 -12.95
N GLY A 87 -4.07 -11.25 -13.37
CA GLY A 87 -3.36 -10.72 -14.54
C GLY A 87 -1.83 -10.85 -14.43
N SER A 88 -1.28 -10.68 -13.23
CA SER A 88 0.14 -10.91 -12.94
C SER A 88 0.52 -12.39 -13.06
N ALA A 89 -0.34 -13.29 -12.58
CA ALA A 89 -0.13 -14.74 -12.66
C ALA A 89 -0.17 -15.29 -14.10
N VAL A 90 -0.84 -14.61 -15.03
CA VAL A 90 -0.95 -15.04 -16.44
C VAL A 90 -0.24 -14.10 -17.41
N ALA A 91 0.64 -13.23 -16.90
CA ALA A 91 1.30 -12.22 -17.69
C ALA A 91 2.21 -12.85 -18.77
N PRO A 92 2.01 -12.56 -20.07
CA PRO A 92 2.79 -13.17 -21.15
C PRO A 92 4.18 -12.57 -21.30
N ASN A 93 4.42 -11.37 -20.75
CA ASN A 93 5.70 -10.68 -20.81
C ASN A 93 5.88 -9.76 -19.59
N PHE A 94 7.12 -9.30 -19.40
CA PHE A 94 7.50 -8.47 -18.26
C PHE A 94 6.73 -7.15 -18.19
N THR A 95 6.44 -6.52 -19.33
CA THR A 95 5.73 -5.24 -19.35
C THR A 95 4.29 -5.39 -18.86
N VAL A 96 3.58 -6.45 -19.27
CA VAL A 96 2.24 -6.73 -18.76
C VAL A 96 2.29 -7.00 -17.26
N LEU A 97 3.25 -7.80 -16.79
CA LEU A 97 3.44 -8.05 -15.36
C LEU A 97 3.68 -6.74 -14.58
N LEU A 98 4.53 -5.86 -15.11
CA LEU A 98 4.84 -4.56 -14.50
C LEU A 98 3.59 -3.66 -14.42
N ILE A 99 2.78 -3.60 -15.48
CA ILE A 99 1.52 -2.84 -15.49
C ILE A 99 0.55 -3.40 -14.45
N MET A 100 0.41 -4.73 -14.39
CA MET A 100 -0.47 -5.38 -13.41
C MET A 100 0.00 -5.10 -11.98
N ARG A 101 1.31 -5.06 -11.72
CA ARG A 101 1.87 -4.65 -10.42
C ARG A 101 1.51 -3.21 -10.05
N ILE A 102 1.56 -2.27 -11.00
CA ILE A 102 1.13 -0.88 -10.75
C ILE A 102 -0.35 -0.84 -10.36
N VAL A 103 -1.21 -1.55 -11.11
CA VAL A 103 -2.65 -1.64 -10.81
C VAL A 103 -2.89 -2.26 -9.42
N GLN A 104 -2.13 -3.30 -9.08
CA GLN A 104 -2.20 -3.96 -7.77
C GLN A 104 -1.76 -3.02 -6.64
N GLY A 105 -0.74 -2.19 -6.85
CA GLY A 105 -0.32 -1.16 -5.91
C GLY A 105 -1.37 -0.06 -5.70
N ILE A 106 -2.06 0.36 -6.76
CA ILE A 106 -3.20 1.29 -6.65
C ILE A 106 -4.32 0.66 -5.81
N ALA A 107 -4.60 -0.63 -6.02
CA ALA A 107 -5.58 -1.36 -5.23
C ALA A 107 -5.18 -1.47 -3.73
N GLY A 108 -3.93 -1.82 -3.43
CA GLY A 108 -3.40 -1.86 -2.06
C GLY A 108 -3.48 -0.52 -1.35
N ALA A 109 -3.15 0.58 -2.05
CA ALA A 109 -3.31 1.95 -1.55
C ALA A 109 -4.74 2.31 -1.13
N MET A 110 -5.74 1.69 -1.74
CA MET A 110 -7.14 1.89 -1.37
C MET A 110 -7.59 0.93 -0.26
N MET A 111 -7.11 -0.33 -0.25
CA MET A 111 -7.47 -1.34 0.76
C MET A 111 -7.03 -0.93 2.16
N THR A 112 -5.74 -0.58 2.32
CA THR A 112 -5.14 -0.35 3.64
C THR A 112 -5.79 0.76 4.48
N PRO A 113 -5.93 1.99 3.96
CA PRO A 113 -6.51 3.10 4.72
C PRO A 113 -8.01 2.96 4.93
N THR A 114 -8.77 2.46 3.95
CA THR A 114 -10.21 2.23 4.12
C THR A 114 -10.50 1.17 5.18
N ALA A 115 -9.68 0.11 5.21
CA ALA A 115 -9.76 -0.92 6.23
C ALA A 115 -9.55 -0.37 7.66
N ARG A 116 -8.54 0.48 7.83
CA ARG A 116 -8.28 1.16 9.12
C ARG A 116 -9.41 2.10 9.51
N LEU A 117 -9.92 2.90 8.58
CA LEU A 117 -11.04 3.83 8.85
C LEU A 117 -12.30 3.09 9.32
N MET A 118 -12.65 1.98 8.67
CA MET A 118 -13.83 1.18 9.06
C MET A 118 -13.75 0.63 10.48
N VAL A 119 -12.58 0.20 10.92
CA VAL A 119 -12.38 -0.32 12.28
C VAL A 119 -12.41 0.82 13.28
N LEU A 120 -11.65 1.89 13.03
CA LEU A 120 -11.49 2.98 13.98
C LEU A 120 -12.80 3.74 14.25
N GLU A 121 -13.58 4.06 13.23
CA GLU A 121 -14.79 4.88 13.39
C GLU A 121 -15.91 4.19 14.17
N LYS A 122 -15.98 2.86 14.11
CA LYS A 122 -17.03 2.07 14.78
C LYS A 122 -16.58 1.50 16.12
N THR A 123 -15.33 1.72 16.51
CA THR A 123 -14.78 1.18 17.74
C THR A 123 -14.94 2.19 18.88
N PRO A 124 -15.60 1.82 19.98
CA PRO A 124 -15.61 2.60 21.22
C PRO A 124 -14.20 2.89 21.73
N ALA A 125 -13.99 4.04 22.36
CA ALA A 125 -12.65 4.48 22.79
C ALA A 125 -11.96 3.48 23.75
N ASP A 126 -12.72 2.81 24.61
CA ASP A 126 -12.25 1.77 25.54
C ASP A 126 -11.79 0.49 24.83
N GLN A 127 -12.23 0.25 23.59
CA GLN A 127 -11.89 -0.95 22.81
C GLN A 127 -10.90 -0.66 21.67
N LEU A 128 -10.53 0.61 21.47
CA LEU A 128 -9.72 1.05 20.34
C LEU A 128 -8.38 0.31 20.26
N LEU A 129 -7.67 0.19 21.40
CA LEU A 129 -6.40 -0.53 21.48
C LEU A 129 -6.54 -2.01 21.09
N LYS A 130 -7.62 -2.65 21.55
CA LYS A 130 -7.90 -4.06 21.24
C LYS A 130 -8.22 -4.27 19.77
N MET A 131 -9.02 -3.39 19.16
CA MET A 131 -9.37 -3.51 17.74
C MET A 131 -8.19 -3.18 16.82
N ILE A 132 -7.38 -2.16 17.16
CA ILE A 132 -6.12 -1.88 16.46
C ILE A 132 -5.19 -3.09 16.55
N SER A 133 -5.12 -3.75 17.72
CA SER A 133 -4.31 -4.96 17.89
C SER A 133 -4.77 -6.07 16.93
N TYR A 134 -6.07 -6.34 16.82
CA TYR A 134 -6.59 -7.33 15.86
C TYR A 134 -6.27 -6.99 14.40
N LEU A 135 -6.17 -5.70 14.08
CA LEU A 135 -5.84 -5.22 12.74
C LEU A 135 -4.34 -5.33 12.44
N VAL A 136 -3.49 -4.97 13.40
CA VAL A 136 -2.05 -4.80 13.19
C VAL A 136 -1.28 -6.11 13.37
N TRP A 137 -1.61 -6.92 14.38
CA TRP A 137 -0.85 -8.14 14.69
C TRP A 137 -0.74 -9.11 13.51
N PRO A 138 -1.83 -9.46 12.79
CA PRO A 138 -1.73 -10.32 11.62
C PRO A 138 -0.83 -9.70 10.55
N SER A 139 -1.02 -8.41 10.28
CA SER A 139 -0.23 -7.67 9.28
C SER A 139 1.27 -7.66 9.59
N LEU A 140 1.65 -7.60 10.87
CA LEU A 140 3.06 -7.67 11.30
C LEU A 140 3.70 -9.05 11.09
N MET A 141 2.90 -10.11 11.03
CA MET A 141 3.41 -11.45 10.72
C MET A 141 3.66 -11.66 9.23
N ALA A 142 3.03 -10.86 8.36
CA ALA A 142 3.14 -11.03 6.91
C ALA A 142 4.59 -11.00 6.38
N PRO A 143 5.48 -10.06 6.78
CA PRO A 143 6.87 -10.06 6.30
C PRO A 143 7.70 -11.27 6.76
N ALA A 144 7.35 -11.90 7.88
CA ALA A 144 8.02 -13.12 8.33
C ALA A 144 7.52 -14.36 7.58
N VAL A 145 6.23 -14.41 7.26
CA VAL A 145 5.59 -15.53 6.57
C VAL A 145 5.86 -15.49 5.06
N ALA A 146 5.91 -14.29 4.47
CA ALA A 146 6.02 -14.09 3.03
C ALA A 146 7.27 -14.76 2.41
N PRO A 147 8.49 -14.63 2.96
CA PRO A 147 9.66 -15.28 2.39
C PRO A 147 9.62 -16.81 2.45
N VAL A 148 9.01 -17.36 3.51
CA VAL A 148 8.85 -18.82 3.68
C VAL A 148 7.90 -19.38 2.62
N ILE A 149 6.74 -18.75 2.47
CA ILE A 149 5.74 -19.16 1.46
C ILE A 149 6.27 -18.91 0.05
N GLY A 150 6.86 -17.74 -0.21
CA GLY A 150 7.43 -17.37 -1.51
C GLY A 150 8.57 -18.29 -1.93
N GLY A 151 9.49 -18.57 -1.02
CA GLY A 151 10.56 -19.55 -1.23
C GLY A 151 10.02 -20.93 -1.55
N MET A 152 9.04 -21.43 -0.78
CA MET A 152 8.38 -22.71 -1.05
C MET A 152 7.76 -22.77 -2.45
N PHE A 153 7.03 -21.72 -2.87
CA PHE A 153 6.42 -21.68 -4.20
C PHE A 153 7.46 -21.63 -5.32
N VAL A 154 8.56 -20.91 -5.13
CA VAL A 154 9.62 -20.81 -6.15
C VAL A 154 10.46 -22.08 -6.23
N THR A 155 10.65 -22.79 -5.11
CA THR A 155 11.42 -24.04 -5.05
C THR A 155 10.64 -25.24 -5.57
N TYR A 156 9.37 -25.40 -5.16
CA TYR A 156 8.58 -26.60 -5.46
C TYR A 156 7.53 -26.41 -6.57
N PHE A 157 7.19 -25.16 -6.88
CA PHE A 157 6.18 -24.81 -7.87
C PHE A 157 6.72 -23.76 -8.85
N THR A 158 5.84 -22.96 -9.44
CA THR A 158 6.19 -21.82 -10.29
C THR A 158 5.95 -20.49 -9.58
N TRP A 159 6.69 -19.45 -9.95
CA TRP A 159 6.50 -18.11 -9.40
C TRP A 159 5.06 -17.58 -9.53
N HIS A 160 4.26 -18.03 -10.51
CA HIS A 160 2.86 -17.62 -10.65
C HIS A 160 2.02 -17.83 -9.39
N TRP A 161 2.35 -18.83 -8.56
CA TRP A 161 1.62 -19.13 -7.32
C TRP A 161 1.68 -18.01 -6.27
N ILE A 162 2.73 -17.18 -6.30
CA ILE A 162 2.83 -16.00 -5.42
C ILE A 162 1.71 -15.00 -5.68
N PHE A 163 1.17 -14.97 -6.90
CA PHE A 163 0.04 -14.14 -7.28
C PHE A 163 -1.29 -14.91 -7.15
N LEU A 164 -1.30 -16.21 -7.49
CA LEU A 164 -2.52 -17.03 -7.39
C LEU A 164 -3.03 -17.20 -5.95
N ILE A 165 -2.15 -17.17 -4.94
CA ILE A 165 -2.57 -17.25 -3.52
C ILE A 165 -3.52 -16.12 -3.12
N ASN A 166 -3.43 -14.96 -3.78
CA ASN A 166 -4.28 -13.80 -3.52
C ASN A 166 -5.71 -14.00 -4.01
N LEU A 167 -5.94 -14.86 -5.01
CA LEU A 167 -7.27 -15.08 -5.59
C LEU A 167 -8.28 -15.64 -4.58
N PRO A 168 -8.03 -16.78 -3.90
CA PRO A 168 -8.98 -17.31 -2.93
C PRO A 168 -9.16 -16.36 -1.74
N ILE A 169 -8.09 -15.69 -1.29
CA ILE A 169 -8.17 -14.73 -0.17
C ILE A 169 -9.02 -13.52 -0.56
N GLY A 170 -8.78 -12.93 -1.72
CA GLY A 170 -9.52 -11.79 -2.24
C GLY A 170 -10.99 -12.10 -2.50
N LEU A 171 -11.28 -13.28 -3.08
CA LEU A 171 -12.66 -13.73 -3.30
C LEU A 171 -13.41 -13.91 -1.97
N LEU A 172 -12.80 -14.58 -0.99
CA LEU A 172 -13.41 -14.75 0.33
C LEU A 172 -13.60 -13.40 1.03
N ALA A 173 -12.60 -12.53 0.98
CA ALA A 173 -12.68 -11.19 1.55
C ALA A 173 -13.81 -10.36 0.92
N PHE A 174 -13.97 -10.43 -0.39
CA PHE A 174 -15.06 -9.77 -1.11
C PHE A 174 -16.43 -10.32 -0.69
N LEU A 175 -16.62 -11.65 -0.74
CA LEU A 175 -17.90 -12.29 -0.39
C LEU A 175 -18.31 -12.01 1.06
N ILE A 176 -17.35 -12.09 1.99
CA ILE A 176 -17.58 -11.76 3.39
C ILE A 176 -17.86 -10.27 3.54
N GLY A 177 -17.10 -9.40 2.86
CA GLY A 177 -17.24 -7.94 2.93
C GLY A 177 -18.59 -7.45 2.43
N VAL A 178 -19.10 -7.99 1.32
CA VAL A 178 -20.44 -7.65 0.79
C VAL A 178 -21.51 -7.89 1.84
N ARG A 179 -21.44 -9.00 2.58
CA ARG A 179 -22.45 -9.41 3.58
C ARG A 179 -22.25 -8.77 4.94
N LEU A 180 -21.01 -8.66 5.41
CA LEU A 180 -20.69 -8.24 6.78
C LEU A 180 -20.61 -6.72 6.92
N LEU A 181 -20.08 -6.02 5.91
CA LEU A 181 -19.83 -4.59 6.03
C LEU A 181 -21.14 -3.79 5.99
N PRO A 182 -21.30 -2.81 6.90
CA PRO A 182 -22.47 -1.94 6.93
C PRO A 182 -22.56 -1.13 5.62
N ARG A 183 -23.78 -0.76 5.22
CA ARG A 183 -23.99 0.12 4.06
C ARG A 183 -23.34 1.49 4.35
N ASP A 184 -22.82 2.11 3.32
CA ASP A 184 -22.28 3.47 3.40
C ASP A 184 -23.43 4.47 3.57
N ASP A 185 -23.25 5.43 4.46
CA ASP A 185 -24.18 6.55 4.65
C ASP A 185 -24.06 7.54 3.48
N GLN A 186 -25.08 8.37 3.25
CA GLN A 186 -25.00 9.43 2.24
C GLN A 186 -23.91 10.43 2.61
N GLN A 187 -22.89 10.53 1.77
CA GLN A 187 -21.75 11.42 2.00
C GLN A 187 -21.94 12.75 1.27
N GLN A 188 -21.56 13.84 1.94
CA GLN A 188 -21.51 15.15 1.29
C GLN A 188 -20.25 15.24 0.42
N PRO A 189 -20.37 15.57 -0.87
CA PRO A 189 -19.23 15.61 -1.76
C PRO A 189 -18.30 16.77 -1.39
N ARG A 190 -17.11 16.46 -0.86
CA ARG A 190 -16.03 17.43 -0.72
C ARG A 190 -15.29 17.57 -2.05
N PRO A 191 -14.94 18.79 -2.51
CA PRO A 191 -14.11 18.96 -3.70
C PRO A 191 -12.72 18.33 -3.50
N PHE A 192 -12.14 17.84 -4.59
CA PHE A 192 -10.84 17.19 -4.58
C PHE A 192 -9.71 18.20 -4.78
N ASP A 193 -8.67 18.12 -3.96
CA ASP A 193 -7.45 18.92 -4.11
C ASP A 193 -6.53 18.29 -5.18
N VAL A 194 -6.88 18.47 -6.45
CA VAL A 194 -6.12 17.94 -7.61
C VAL A 194 -4.68 18.43 -7.56
N ARG A 195 -4.48 19.71 -7.24
CA ARG A 195 -3.14 20.32 -7.21
C ARG A 195 -2.29 19.70 -6.11
N GLY A 196 -2.81 19.63 -4.88
CA GLY A 196 -2.11 19.00 -3.76
C GLY A 196 -1.82 17.52 -4.02
N PHE A 197 -2.74 16.81 -4.68
CA PHE A 197 -2.51 15.43 -5.10
C PHE A 197 -1.38 15.30 -6.11
N VAL A 198 -1.37 16.10 -7.18
CA VAL A 198 -0.32 16.04 -8.22
C VAL A 198 1.05 16.42 -7.65
N GLU A 199 1.12 17.48 -6.85
CA GLU A 199 2.37 17.89 -6.20
C GLU A 199 2.90 16.79 -5.25
N LEU A 200 2.01 16.15 -4.48
CA LEU A 200 2.38 15.04 -3.60
C LEU A 200 2.80 13.79 -4.38
N ALA A 201 2.06 13.45 -5.44
CA ALA A 201 2.39 12.34 -6.32
C ALA A 201 3.79 12.49 -6.93
N LEU A 202 4.10 13.69 -7.43
CA LEU A 202 5.40 14.02 -7.99
C LEU A 202 6.51 13.99 -6.92
N ALA A 203 6.24 14.53 -5.72
CA ALA A 203 7.18 14.48 -4.61
C ALA A 203 7.51 13.03 -4.20
N SER A 204 6.49 12.20 -3.99
CA SER A 204 6.65 10.79 -3.63
C SER A 204 7.36 10.00 -4.73
N MET A 205 7.00 10.22 -5.99
CA MET A 205 7.64 9.56 -7.13
C MET A 205 9.12 9.93 -7.23
N ALA A 206 9.46 11.22 -7.11
CA ALA A 206 10.85 11.69 -7.16
C ALA A 206 11.68 11.17 -5.98
N LEU A 207 11.14 11.19 -4.75
CA LEU A 207 11.82 10.67 -3.57
C LEU A 207 12.10 9.17 -3.66
N LEU A 208 11.08 8.38 -4.01
CA LEU A 208 11.21 6.92 -4.07
C LEU A 208 12.11 6.47 -5.22
N THR A 209 11.96 7.09 -6.40
CA THR A 209 12.83 6.80 -7.55
C THR A 209 14.26 7.22 -7.26
N GLY A 210 14.47 8.38 -6.64
CA GLY A 210 15.80 8.85 -6.24
C GLY A 210 16.47 7.92 -5.23
N ALA A 211 15.73 7.49 -4.20
CA ALA A 211 16.22 6.52 -3.21
C ALA A 211 16.56 5.17 -3.86
N GLU A 212 15.72 4.68 -4.78
CA GLU A 212 15.98 3.46 -5.54
C GLU A 212 17.25 3.58 -6.41
N MET A 213 17.44 4.71 -7.10
CA MET A 213 18.64 4.94 -7.92
C MET A 213 19.90 4.98 -7.07
N LEU A 214 19.84 5.55 -5.86
CA LEU A 214 20.96 5.56 -4.91
C LEU A 214 21.30 4.17 -4.37
N ALA A 215 20.30 3.28 -4.27
CA ALA A 215 20.51 1.89 -3.85
C ALA A 215 21.07 0.98 -4.96
N ARG A 216 21.01 1.40 -6.24
CA ARG A 216 21.49 0.60 -7.38
C ARG A 216 22.98 0.84 -7.64
N THR A 217 23.75 -0.25 -7.69
CA THR A 217 25.15 -0.21 -8.13
C THR A 217 25.23 0.03 -9.65
N GLY A 218 26.10 0.95 -10.09
CA GLY A 218 26.32 1.26 -11.51
C GLY A 218 25.47 2.39 -12.11
N VAL A 219 24.58 3.01 -11.33
CA VAL A 219 23.89 4.25 -11.72
C VAL A 219 24.72 5.45 -11.28
N VAL A 220 24.73 6.53 -12.08
CA VAL A 220 25.41 7.77 -11.68
C VAL A 220 24.67 8.35 -10.47
N VAL A 221 25.34 8.31 -9.31
CA VAL A 221 24.83 8.75 -7.99
C VAL A 221 24.17 10.13 -8.04
N TRP A 222 24.69 11.03 -8.89
CA TRP A 222 24.16 12.38 -9.08
C TRP A 222 22.70 12.40 -9.54
N TYR A 223 22.25 11.49 -10.40
CA TYR A 223 20.84 11.46 -10.82
C TYR A 223 19.91 11.11 -9.66
N GLY A 224 20.32 10.16 -8.81
CA GLY A 224 19.59 9.80 -7.60
C GLY A 224 19.51 10.97 -6.61
N LEU A 225 20.64 11.66 -6.37
CA LEU A 225 20.68 12.85 -5.52
C LEU A 225 19.79 13.98 -6.05
N ILE A 226 19.81 14.25 -7.36
CA ILE A 226 18.98 15.28 -7.99
C ILE A 226 17.50 14.95 -7.80
N MET A 227 17.09 13.70 -8.04
CA MET A 227 15.71 13.25 -7.84
C MET A 227 15.27 13.41 -6.38
N VAL A 228 16.13 13.05 -5.41
CA VAL A 228 15.85 13.25 -3.98
C VAL A 228 15.69 14.74 -3.64
N VAL A 229 16.59 15.60 -4.13
CA VAL A 229 16.50 17.05 -3.89
C VAL A 229 15.21 17.62 -4.48
N ILE A 230 14.86 17.24 -5.72
CA ILE A 230 13.58 17.63 -6.35
C ILE A 230 12.40 17.17 -5.50
N GLY A 231 12.43 15.92 -5.02
CA GLY A 231 11.41 15.35 -4.16
C GLY A 231 11.25 16.12 -2.83
N ILE A 232 12.35 16.53 -2.21
CA ILE A 232 12.35 17.36 -0.98
C ILE A 232 11.73 18.74 -1.28
N VAL A 233 12.16 19.39 -2.36
CA VAL A 233 11.65 20.72 -2.76
C VAL A 233 10.14 20.65 -3.04
N LEU A 234 9.69 19.65 -3.79
CA LEU A 234 8.26 19.42 -4.04
C LEU A 234 7.52 19.12 -2.73
N GLY A 235 8.09 18.33 -1.83
CA GLY A 235 7.51 18.06 -0.51
C GLY A 235 7.32 19.31 0.35
N VAL A 236 8.27 20.25 0.30
CA VAL A 236 8.15 21.56 0.95
C VAL A 236 7.03 22.38 0.31
N ASN A 237 6.90 22.36 -1.02
CA ASN A 237 5.80 23.04 -1.72
C ASN A 237 4.44 22.46 -1.37
N VAL A 238 4.32 21.12 -1.32
CA VAL A 238 3.11 20.42 -0.86
C VAL A 238 2.73 20.85 0.55
N TYR A 239 3.70 20.90 1.46
CA TYR A 239 3.46 21.37 2.84
C TYR A 239 2.94 22.81 2.88
N GLN A 240 3.48 23.69 2.04
CA GLN A 240 3.00 25.08 1.94
C GLN A 240 1.59 25.18 1.33
N HIS A 241 1.32 24.41 0.26
CA HIS A 241 0.02 24.34 -0.39
C HIS A 241 -1.05 23.81 0.57
N LEU A 242 -0.80 22.67 1.23
CA LEU A 242 -1.74 22.07 2.20
C LEU A 242 -2.03 22.96 3.42
N ARG A 243 -1.13 23.90 3.75
CA ARG A 243 -1.38 24.91 4.79
C ARG A 243 -2.31 26.04 4.34
N ARG A 244 -2.38 26.31 3.04
CA ARG A 244 -3.10 27.45 2.46
C ARG A 244 -4.37 27.04 1.71
N ALA A 245 -4.48 25.79 1.29
CA ALA A 245 -5.62 25.28 0.54
C ALA A 245 -6.92 25.33 1.37
N GLU A 246 -8.03 25.72 0.73
CA GLU A 246 -9.36 25.75 1.37
C GLU A 246 -9.89 24.34 1.68
N HIS A 247 -9.50 23.36 0.87
CA HIS A 247 -9.89 21.96 0.99
C HIS A 247 -8.68 21.03 0.88
N PRO A 248 -7.74 21.07 1.84
CA PRO A 248 -6.52 20.30 1.75
C PRO A 248 -6.83 18.80 1.76
N LEU A 249 -6.06 18.03 0.99
CA LEU A 249 -6.20 16.58 0.86
C LEU A 249 -6.13 15.86 2.23
N PHE A 250 -5.28 16.36 3.12
CA PHE A 250 -5.26 16.03 4.55
C PHE A 250 -4.87 17.26 5.37
N SER A 251 -5.43 17.37 6.58
CA SER A 251 -5.21 18.53 7.43
C SER A 251 -3.84 18.50 8.08
N VAL A 252 -2.99 19.48 7.75
CA VAL A 252 -1.69 19.70 8.42
C VAL A 252 -1.87 20.12 9.89
N ALA A 253 -3.06 20.62 10.25
CA ALA A 253 -3.34 21.08 11.61
C ALA A 253 -3.32 19.94 12.64
N THR A 254 -3.51 18.68 12.23
CA THR A 254 -3.42 17.51 13.12
C THR A 254 -2.03 17.35 13.74
N MET A 255 -0.97 17.77 13.03
CA MET A 255 0.40 17.78 13.54
C MET A 255 0.63 18.78 14.68
N LYS A 256 -0.32 19.69 14.95
CA LYS A 256 -0.27 20.56 16.14
C LYS A 256 -0.60 19.79 17.42
N VAL A 257 -1.31 18.66 17.32
CA VAL A 257 -1.64 17.83 18.47
C VAL A 257 -0.38 17.05 18.88
N PRO A 258 0.18 17.27 20.09
CA PRO A 258 1.48 16.70 20.47
C PRO A 258 1.50 15.17 20.42
N THR A 259 0.42 14.52 20.85
CA THR A 259 0.30 13.05 20.84
C THR A 259 0.29 12.49 19.42
N PHE A 260 -0.44 13.13 18.50
CA PHE A 260 -0.45 12.75 17.09
C PHE A 260 0.91 12.95 16.44
N ARG A 261 1.57 14.08 16.70
CA ARG A 261 2.89 14.39 16.16
C ARG A 261 3.94 13.38 16.62
N VAL A 262 4.03 13.12 17.92
CA VAL A 262 5.00 12.15 18.47
C VAL A 262 4.72 10.74 17.95
N SER A 263 3.45 10.33 17.87
CA SER A 263 3.06 9.03 17.33
C SER A 263 3.46 8.89 15.86
N GLN A 264 3.24 9.91 15.03
CA GLN A 264 3.60 9.85 13.62
C GLN A 264 5.10 9.96 13.38
N THR A 265 5.82 10.86 14.04
CA THR A 265 7.27 11.01 13.83
C THR A 265 8.02 9.80 14.39
N GLY A 266 7.71 9.39 15.62
CA GLY A 266 8.30 8.20 16.25
C GLY A 266 7.93 6.92 15.50
N GLY A 267 6.67 6.80 15.09
CA GLY A 267 6.20 5.65 14.30
C GLY A 267 6.86 5.55 12.92
N THR A 268 7.10 6.68 12.25
CA THR A 268 7.80 6.70 10.95
C THR A 268 9.27 6.27 11.12
N LEU A 269 9.98 6.82 12.11
CA LEU A 269 11.34 6.39 12.44
C LEU A 269 11.41 4.89 12.73
N PHE A 270 10.49 4.40 13.56
CA PHE A 270 10.40 2.98 13.89
C PHE A 270 10.13 2.10 12.66
N GLN A 271 9.21 2.52 11.78
CA GLN A 271 8.93 1.82 10.52
C GLN A 271 10.14 1.78 9.59
N VAL A 272 10.88 2.89 9.46
CA VAL A 272 12.12 2.93 8.65
C VAL A 272 13.15 1.95 9.22
N THR A 273 13.34 1.92 10.54
CA THR A 273 14.25 0.97 11.19
C THR A 273 13.84 -0.48 10.92
N ILE A 274 12.56 -0.83 11.11
CA ILE A 274 12.05 -2.18 10.80
C ILE A 274 12.23 -2.54 9.32
N ALA A 275 11.93 -1.60 8.42
CA ALA A 275 12.05 -1.83 6.99
C ALA A 275 13.52 -1.99 6.55
N SER A 276 14.46 -1.38 7.27
CA SER A 276 15.90 -1.50 7.00
C SER A 276 16.54 -2.78 7.54
N LEU A 277 15.96 -3.39 8.58
CA LEU A 277 16.51 -4.56 9.28
C LEU A 277 16.89 -5.75 8.38
N PRO A 278 16.15 -6.11 7.31
CA PRO A 278 16.54 -7.19 6.40
C PRO A 278 17.78 -6.90 5.54
N TYR A 279 18.26 -5.65 5.54
CA TYR A 279 19.33 -5.16 4.65
C TYR A 279 20.61 -4.75 5.41
N VAL A 280 20.62 -4.89 6.74
CA VAL A 280 21.79 -4.65 7.63
C VAL A 280 22.30 -5.99 8.12
#